data_AF-A0A920QTV6-F1
#
_entry.id   AF-A0A920QTV6-F1
#
_cell.length_a   1.000
_cell.length_b   1.000
_cell.length_c   1.000
_cell.angle_alpha   90.00
_cell.angle_beta   90.00
_cell.angle_gamma   90.00
#
_symmetry.space_group_name_H-M   'P 1'
#
loop_
_entity.id
_entity.type
_entity.pdbx_description
1 polymer ?
#
loop_
_entity_poly.entity_id
_entity_poly.type
_entity_poly.pdbx_seq_one_letter_code
_entity_poly.pdbx_strand_id
1 'polypeptide(L)'
;MKLKLQDKNSSVKLSDAAFAVEFNQPLVHQIVTAYLAGGRQGNKAQKNRAQARGGGVKPWRQKGTGRARVGTIRSPIWVGGGRAFAARPRDFTQKINRRCIVAR
;
A
#
# COMPACT_ATOMS: atom_id res chain seq x y z
N MET A 1 -39.17 -3.15 6.42
CA MET A 1 -38.76 -2.22 7.51
C MET A 1 -39.49 -0.90 7.28
N LYS A 2 -39.96 -0.18 8.32
CA LYS A 2 -40.60 1.15 8.15
C LYS A 2 -39.79 2.22 8.88
N LEU A 3 -39.35 3.25 8.16
CA LEU A 3 -38.70 4.43 8.76
C LEU A 3 -39.67 5.61 8.77
N LYS A 4 -39.61 6.39 9.84
CA LYS A 4 -40.35 7.65 9.99
C LYS A 4 -39.53 8.79 9.39
N LEU A 5 -40.20 9.68 8.66
CA LEU A 5 -39.57 10.91 8.16
C LEU A 5 -39.60 11.99 9.25
N GLN A 6 -38.54 12.79 9.35
CA GLN A 6 -38.41 13.82 10.38
C GLN A 6 -39.29 15.04 10.07
N ASP A 7 -39.35 15.45 8.80
CA ASP A 7 -40.07 16.67 8.37
C ASP A 7 -41.54 16.43 8.00
N LYS A 8 -41.93 15.17 7.83
CA LYS A 8 -43.30 14.78 7.47
C LYS A 8 -43.72 13.62 8.36
N ASN A 9 -44.93 13.70 8.93
CA ASN A 9 -45.48 12.64 9.78
C ASN A 9 -45.96 11.42 8.95
N SER A 10 -45.18 11.03 7.94
CA SER A 10 -45.44 9.92 7.03
C SER A 10 -44.29 8.90 7.12
N SER A 11 -44.56 7.67 6.72
CA SER A 11 -43.62 6.54 6.82
C SER A 11 -43.29 5.96 5.45
N VAL A 12 -42.04 5.55 5.28
CA VAL A 12 -41.55 4.89 4.05
C VAL A 12 -41.29 3.43 4.35
N LYS A 13 -41.76 2.55 3.45
CA LYS A 13 -41.46 1.11 3.48
C LYS A 13 -40.12 0.87 2.76
N LEU A 14 -39.20 0.20 3.43
CA LEU A 14 -37.90 -0.23 2.91
C LEU A 14 -37.81 -1.75 2.90
N SER A 15 -36.96 -2.27 2.01
CA SER A 15 -36.66 -3.71 1.89
C SER A 15 -35.94 -4.24 3.12
N ASP A 16 -36.49 -5.27 3.76
CA ASP A 16 -35.87 -5.90 4.92
C ASP A 16 -34.50 -6.52 4.60
N ALA A 17 -34.35 -7.10 3.40
CA ALA A 17 -33.10 -7.71 2.95
C ALA A 17 -31.89 -6.75 2.89
N ALA A 18 -32.10 -5.43 2.83
CA ALA A 18 -31.00 -4.46 2.79
C ALA A 18 -30.77 -3.76 4.14
N PHE A 19 -31.84 -3.56 4.93
CA PHE A 19 -31.81 -2.70 6.12
C PHE A 19 -32.01 -3.47 7.44
N ALA A 20 -32.41 -4.74 7.39
CA ALA A 20 -32.58 -5.60 8.56
C ALA A 20 -31.54 -6.73 8.66
N VAL A 21 -30.45 -6.64 7.88
CA VAL A 21 -29.34 -7.62 7.93
C VAL A 21 -28.54 -7.42 9.21
N GLU A 22 -28.12 -8.52 9.83
CA GLU A 22 -27.26 -8.48 11.00
C GLU A 22 -25.90 -7.84 10.69
N PHE A 23 -25.37 -7.07 11.64
CA PHE A 23 -24.10 -6.38 11.48
C PHE A 23 -22.93 -7.36 11.42
N ASN A 24 -22.37 -7.54 10.22
CA ASN A 24 -21.16 -8.33 10.00
C ASN A 24 -19.90 -7.46 10.17
N GLN A 25 -19.41 -7.34 11.41
CA GLN A 25 -18.23 -6.55 11.76
C GLN A 25 -16.97 -6.86 10.91
N PRO A 26 -16.53 -8.13 10.72
CA PRO A 26 -15.31 -8.40 9.98
C PRO A 26 -15.43 -8.02 8.50
N LEU A 27 -16.61 -8.20 7.90
CA LEU A 27 -16.88 -7.78 6.52
C LEU A 27 -16.78 -6.25 6.37
N VAL A 28 -17.41 -5.50 7.28
CA VAL A 28 -17.35 -4.03 7.27
C VAL A 28 -15.92 -3.55 7.47
N HIS A 29 -15.19 -4.12 8.43
CA HIS A 29 -13.78 -3.78 8.67
C HIS A 29 -12.91 -4.02 7.42
N GLN A 30 -13.09 -5.16 6.73
CA GLN A 30 -12.34 -5.48 5.52
C GLN A 30 -12.60 -4.45 4.41
N ILE A 31 -13.86 -4.05 4.21
CA ILE A 31 -14.23 -3.08 3.17
C ILE A 31 -13.66 -1.70 3.47
N VAL A 32 -13.79 -1.23 4.72
CA VAL A 32 -13.24 0.06 5.13
C VAL A 32 -11.72 0.07 4.98
N THR A 33 -11.03 -0.99 5.40
CA THR A 33 -9.57 -1.12 5.26
C THR A 33 -9.14 -1.07 3.80
N ALA A 34 -9.83 -1.77 2.92
CA ALA A 34 -9.51 -1.80 1.50
C ALA A 34 -9.81 -0.46 0.80
N TYR A 35 -10.88 0.24 1.19
CA TYR A 35 -11.18 1.59 0.71
C TYR A 35 -10.07 2.57 1.10
N LEU A 36 -9.67 2.57 2.37
CA LEU A 36 -8.57 3.41 2.87
C LEU A 36 -7.23 3.05 2.20
N ALA A 37 -6.98 1.78 1.93
CA ALA A 37 -5.80 1.35 1.20
C ALA A 37 -5.80 1.86 -0.25
N GLY A 38 -6.94 1.77 -0.95
CA GLY A 38 -7.09 2.27 -2.32
C GLY A 38 -6.97 3.79 -2.45
N GLY A 39 -7.33 4.55 -1.39
CA GLY A 39 -7.13 6.00 -1.34
C GLY A 39 -5.66 6.45 -1.27
N ARG A 40 -4.71 5.53 -1.12
CA ARG A 40 -3.28 5.86 -1.00
C ARG A 40 -2.64 5.99 -2.37
N GLN A 41 -2.15 7.18 -2.69
CA GLN A 41 -1.48 7.46 -3.97
C GLN A 41 -0.20 6.65 -4.19
N GLY A 42 0.54 6.32 -3.12
CA GLY A 42 1.72 5.46 -3.22
C GLY A 42 2.96 6.05 -3.90
N ASN A 43 2.98 7.36 -4.13
CA ASN A 43 4.07 8.06 -4.79
C ASN A 43 5.27 8.26 -3.86
N LYS A 44 6.15 7.25 -3.81
CA LYS A 44 7.47 7.37 -3.17
C LYS A 44 8.51 6.50 -3.87
N ALA A 45 9.73 7.00 -3.95
CA ALA A 45 10.85 6.26 -4.53
C ALA A 45 12.16 6.58 -3.79
N GLN A 46 13.08 5.62 -3.77
CA GLN A 46 14.49 5.88 -3.46
C GLN A 46 15.36 5.28 -4.56
N LYS A 47 16.64 5.68 -4.61
CA LYS A 47 17.60 5.12 -5.56
C LYS A 47 18.26 3.88 -4.95
N ASN A 48 18.19 2.76 -5.67
CA ASN A 48 19.02 1.61 -5.36
C ASN A 48 20.47 1.84 -5.86
N ARG A 49 21.38 0.90 -5.57
CA ARG A 49 22.79 1.00 -6.01
C ARG A 49 22.99 1.12 -7.53
N ALA A 50 22.02 0.66 -8.33
CA ALA A 50 22.08 0.75 -9.79
C ALA A 50 21.65 2.14 -10.30
N GLN A 51 20.70 2.78 -9.61
CA GLN A 51 20.17 4.11 -9.92
C GLN A 51 20.97 5.26 -9.28
N ALA A 52 21.80 4.98 -8.27
CA ALA A 52 22.71 5.95 -7.71
C ALA A 52 23.77 6.39 -8.74
N ARG A 53 24.17 7.67 -8.72
CA ARG A 53 25.14 8.25 -9.68
C ARG A 53 26.54 7.69 -9.41
N GLY A 54 27.34 7.49 -10.46
CA GLY A 54 28.74 7.05 -10.38
C GLY A 54 28.91 5.53 -10.35
N GLY A 55 30.00 5.03 -9.76
CA GLY A 55 30.19 3.62 -9.37
C GLY A 55 30.16 2.55 -10.47
N GLY A 56 30.77 2.82 -11.62
CA GLY A 56 31.03 1.85 -12.70
C GLY A 56 32.40 1.18 -12.66
N VAL A 57 33.27 1.56 -11.72
CA VAL A 57 34.64 1.03 -11.58
C VAL A 57 34.85 0.54 -10.16
N LYS A 58 35.57 -0.58 -10.03
CA LYS A 58 35.93 -1.16 -8.73
C LYS A 58 36.88 -0.19 -8.00
N PRO A 59 36.59 0.20 -6.74
CA PRO A 59 37.39 1.21 -6.04
C PRO A 59 38.87 0.85 -5.84
N TRP A 60 39.17 -0.44 -5.69
CA TRP A 60 40.54 -0.96 -5.60
C TRP A 60 40.61 -2.43 -6.04
N ARG A 61 41.82 -2.93 -6.31
CA ARG A 61 42.09 -4.33 -6.69
C ARG A 61 41.62 -5.33 -5.63
N GLN A 62 41.36 -6.57 -6.05
CA GLN A 62 40.70 -7.59 -5.20
C GLN A 62 41.54 -8.06 -3.99
N LYS A 63 42.87 -8.04 -4.10
CA LYS A 63 43.82 -8.51 -3.07
C LYS A 63 45.04 -7.57 -3.00
N GLY A 64 45.81 -7.64 -1.92
CA GLY A 64 47.07 -6.89 -1.76
C GLY A 64 46.91 -5.42 -1.37
N THR A 65 45.77 -5.02 -0.79
CA THR A 65 45.51 -3.64 -0.35
C THR A 65 45.35 -3.49 1.16
N GLY A 66 45.25 -4.58 1.93
CA GLY A 66 44.96 -4.57 3.38
C GLY A 66 43.52 -4.13 3.75
N ARG A 67 42.76 -3.56 2.80
CA ARG A 67 41.38 -3.10 2.99
C ARG A 67 40.37 -4.21 2.72
N ALA A 68 39.15 -4.06 3.26
CA ALA A 68 38.02 -4.92 2.92
C ALA A 68 37.73 -4.93 1.41
N ARG A 69 37.12 -6.01 0.89
CA ARG A 69 36.81 -6.14 -0.54
C ARG A 69 35.58 -5.31 -0.92
N VAL A 70 35.69 -4.50 -1.97
CA VAL A 70 34.58 -3.67 -2.45
C VAL A 70 34.43 -3.78 -3.96
N GLY A 71 33.18 -3.80 -4.42
CA GLY A 71 32.83 -3.89 -5.85
C GLY A 71 32.40 -2.56 -6.47
N THR A 72 31.82 -1.65 -5.69
CA THR A 72 31.34 -0.34 -6.17
C THR A 72 31.27 0.65 -5.01
N ILE A 73 31.45 1.94 -5.28
CA ILE A 73 31.23 3.02 -4.32
C ILE A 73 29.73 3.21 -3.98
N ARG A 74 28.82 2.67 -4.82
CA ARG A 74 27.36 2.82 -4.65
C ARG A 74 26.74 1.78 -3.70
N SER A 75 27.57 1.05 -2.96
CA SER A 75 27.13 0.01 -2.04
C SER A 75 26.23 0.57 -0.94
N PRO A 76 25.14 -0.10 -0.52
CA PRO A 76 24.28 0.38 0.57
C PRO A 76 24.99 0.51 1.93
N ILE A 77 26.15 -0.13 2.10
CA ILE A 77 26.97 -0.05 3.31
C ILE A 77 27.77 1.27 3.34
N TRP A 78 27.98 1.91 2.19
CA TRP A 78 28.79 3.12 2.07
C TRP A 78 27.93 4.37 2.24
N VAL A 79 28.53 5.41 2.83
CA VAL A 79 27.93 6.74 2.93
C VAL A 79 27.71 7.29 1.51
N GLY A 80 26.50 7.77 1.22
CA GLY A 80 26.11 8.22 -0.12
C GLY A 80 25.81 7.08 -1.12
N GLY A 81 25.86 5.82 -0.68
CA GLY A 81 25.45 4.66 -1.48
C GLY A 81 23.94 4.57 -1.72
N GLY A 82 23.52 3.66 -2.60
CA GLY A 82 22.10 3.42 -2.87
C GLY A 82 21.42 2.62 -1.76
N ARG A 83 20.11 2.76 -1.58
CA ARG A 83 19.36 2.00 -0.56
C ARG A 83 19.23 0.53 -0.97
N ALA A 84 19.43 -0.40 -0.02
CA ALA A 84 19.35 -1.85 -0.29
C ALA A 84 17.96 -2.26 -0.80
N PHE A 85 16.92 -1.90 -0.04
CA PHE A 85 15.52 -2.05 -0.43
C PHE A 85 14.92 -0.66 -0.70
N ALA A 86 15.22 -0.13 -1.87
CA ALA A 86 14.65 1.13 -2.32
C ALA A 86 13.16 0.95 -2.63
N ALA A 87 12.30 1.80 -2.07
CA ALA A 87 10.89 1.80 -2.43
C ALA A 87 10.73 2.24 -3.89
N ARG A 88 9.66 1.75 -4.50
CA ARG A 88 9.18 2.18 -5.81
C ARG A 88 7.72 2.65 -5.67
N PRO A 89 7.25 3.53 -6.57
CA PRO A 89 5.83 3.81 -6.68
C PRO A 89 5.08 2.49 -6.87
N ARG A 90 4.01 2.30 -6.10
CA ARG A 90 3.23 1.07 -6.11
C ARG A 90 1.77 1.35 -5.86
N ASP A 91 0.94 0.45 -6.36
CA ASP A 91 -0.47 0.44 -6.06
C ASP A 91 -0.75 -0.26 -4.71
N PHE A 92 -1.73 0.27 -3.99
CA PHE A 92 -2.21 -0.24 -2.71
C PHE A 92 -3.65 -0.78 -2.80
N THR A 93 -4.26 -0.77 -3.98
CA THR A 93 -5.60 -1.33 -4.21
C THR A 93 -5.67 -2.79 -3.79
N GLN A 94 -6.77 -3.14 -3.15
CA GLN A 94 -7.08 -4.51 -2.74
C GLN A 94 -8.32 -4.97 -3.48
N LYS A 95 -8.26 -6.16 -4.10
CA LYS A 95 -9.42 -6.73 -4.79
C LYS A 95 -10.46 -7.15 -3.75
N ILE A 96 -11.67 -6.60 -3.86
CA ILE A 96 -12.84 -7.01 -3.09
C ILE A 96 -13.87 -7.65 -4.03
N ASN A 97 -14.47 -8.76 -3.61
CA ASN A 97 -15.53 -9.40 -4.37
C ASN A 97 -16.82 -8.55 -4.32
N ARG A 98 -17.55 -8.46 -5.44
CA ARG A 98 -18.78 -7.66 -5.51
C ARG A 98 -19.85 -8.08 -4.49
N ARG A 99 -19.94 -9.38 -4.20
CA ARG A 99 -20.86 -9.93 -3.19
C ARG A 99 -20.55 -9.46 -1.76
N CYS A 100 -19.30 -9.09 -1.48
CA CYS A 100 -18.92 -8.55 -0.17
C CYS A 100 -19.37 -7.10 -0.01
N ILE A 101 -19.43 -6.33 -1.11
CA ILE A 101 -19.82 -4.92 -1.13
C ILE A 101 -21.33 -4.76 -1.07
N VAL A 102 -22.05 -5.59 -1.84
CA VAL A 102 -23.51 -5.61 -1.86
C VAL A 102 -23.95 -6.86 -1.12
N ALA A 103 -24.24 -6.69 0.18
CA ALA A 103 -25.01 -7.67 0.92
C ALA A 103 -26.37 -7.79 0.23
N ARG A 104 -26.65 -8.97 -0.31
CA ARG A 104 -27.92 -9.33 -0.93
C ARG A 104 -28.59 -10.37 -0.06
#